data_AF-X0SR81-F1
#
_entry.id   AF-X0SR81-F1
#
_cell.length_a   1.000
_cell.length_b   1.000
_cell.length_c   1.000
_cell.angle_alpha   90.00
_cell.angle_beta   90.00
_cell.angle_gamma   90.00
#
_symmetry.space_group_name_H-M   'P 1'
#
loop_
_entity.id
_entity.type
_entity.pdbx_description
1 polymer ?
#
loop_
_entity_poly.entity_id
_entity_poly.type
_entity_poly.pdbx_seq_one_letter_code
_entity_poly.pdbx_strand_id
1 'polypeptide(L)' 'WMCVMVCPFGAIVQDVENHIAVKCDLCPDRDDYACVVACPTGALFVGTKEEFEKKIKEKKAKR' A
#
# COMPACT_ATOMS: atom_id res chain seq x y z
N TRP A 1 6.91 21.10 -4.44
CA TRP A 1 6.50 20.47 -3.17
C TRP A 1 5.00 20.42 -2.85
N MET A 2 4.12 20.89 -3.73
CA MET A 2 2.68 20.92 -3.42
C MET A 2 2.06 19.53 -3.19
N CYS A 3 2.48 18.50 -3.93
CA CYS A 3 1.96 17.14 -3.79
C CYS A 3 2.24 16.52 -2.41
N VAL A 4 3.42 16.76 -1.83
CA VAL A 4 3.77 16.26 -0.49
C VAL A 4 2.91 16.92 0.58
N MET A 5 2.72 18.24 0.52
CA MET A 5 1.94 18.98 1.51
C MET A 5 0.43 18.75 1.41
N VAL A 6 -0.10 18.47 0.22
CA VAL A 6 -1.55 18.30 0.01
C VAL A 6 -2.05 16.90 0.39
N CYS A 7 -1.17 15.90 0.46
CA CYS A 7 -1.58 14.53 0.79
C CYS A 7 -1.92 14.43 2.29
N PRO A 8 -3.19 14.24 2.68
CA PRO A 8 -3.57 14.23 4.10
C PRO A 8 -3.10 12.97 4.83
N PHE A 9 -2.67 11.95 4.08
CA PHE A 9 -2.22 10.66 4.60
C PHE A 9 -0.70 10.55 4.74
N GLY A 10 0.06 11.57 4.30
CA GLY A 10 1.53 11.54 4.34
C GLY A 10 2.16 10.46 3.47
N ALA A 11 1.46 9.99 2.42
CA ALA A 11 1.90 8.87 1.58
C ALA A 11 2.99 9.24 0.54
N ILE A 12 3.31 10.53 0.42
CA ILE A 12 4.28 11.06 -0.54
C ILE A 12 5.42 11.70 0.25
N VAL A 13 6.64 11.28 -0.02
CA VAL A 13 7.87 11.79 0.62
C VAL A 13 8.79 12.42 -0.40
N GLN A 14 9.67 13.29 0.07
CA GLN A 14 10.71 13.89 -0.75
C GLN A 14 11.96 13.00 -0.74
N ASP A 15 12.47 12.68 -1.93
CA ASP A 15 13.87 12.33 -2.10
C ASP A 15 14.67 13.63 -2.25
N VAL A 16 15.47 13.93 -1.22
CA VAL A 16 16.22 15.18 -1.14
C VAL A 16 17.38 15.20 -2.14
N GLU A 17 17.99 14.05 -2.41
CA GLU A 17 19.16 13.94 -3.29
C GLU A 17 18.75 14.07 -4.76
N ASN A 18 17.69 13.37 -5.16
CA ASN A 18 17.21 13.36 -6.54
C ASN A 18 16.21 14.47 -6.86
N HIS A 19 15.81 15.26 -5.86
CA HIS A 19 14.82 16.34 -5.97
C HIS A 19 13.46 15.89 -6.56
N ILE A 20 13.04 14.66 -6.27
CA ILE A 20 11.77 14.08 -6.73
C ILE A 20 10.84 13.72 -5.58
N ALA A 21 9.54 13.64 -5.89
CA ALA A 21 8.54 13.11 -4.96
C ALA A 21 8.41 11.58 -5.16
N VAL A 22 8.52 10.83 -4.09
CA VAL A 22 8.46 9.36 -4.10
C VAL A 22 7.25 8.90 -3.28
N LYS A 23 6.60 7.84 -3.76
CA LYS A 23 5.49 7.16 -3.09
C LYS A 23 5.51 5.67 -3.45
N CYS A 24 4.72 4.86 -2.74
CA CYS A 24 4.45 3.49 -3.18
C CYS A 24 3.88 3.49 -4.62
N ASP A 25 4.48 2.68 -5.47
CA ASP A 25 4.17 2.53 -6.90
C ASP A 25 3.49 1.20 -7.22
N LEU A 26 3.22 0.37 -6.20
CA LEU A 26 2.65 -0.96 -6.33
C LEU A 26 3.56 -1.96 -7.07
N CYS A 27 4.89 -1.79 -6.99
CA CYS A 27 5.89 -2.74 -7.49
C CYS A 27 5.70 -3.13 -8.97
N PRO A 28 5.71 -2.17 -9.92
CA PRO A 28 5.40 -2.43 -11.33
C PRO A 28 6.42 -3.36 -12.01
N ASP A 29 7.67 -3.39 -11.54
CA ASP A 29 8.75 -4.20 -12.11
C ASP A 29 8.83 -5.62 -11.52
N ARG A 30 7.79 -6.06 -10.80
CA ARG A 30 7.72 -7.37 -10.16
C ARG A 30 6.38 -8.03 -10.45
N ASP A 31 6.39 -9.35 -10.54
CA ASP A 31 5.15 -10.15 -10.61
C ASP A 31 4.41 -10.16 -9.26
N ASP A 32 5.12 -9.92 -8.16
CA ASP A 32 4.60 -9.93 -6.79
C ASP A 32 4.89 -8.63 -6.02
N TYR A 33 4.11 -8.41 -4.95
CA TYR A 33 4.25 -7.26 -4.07
C TYR A 33 5.24 -7.54 -2.93
N ALA A 34 6.35 -6.82 -2.93
CA ALA A 34 7.46 -7.03 -2.00
C ALA A 34 7.01 -7.05 -0.53
N CYS A 35 6.17 -6.10 -0.13
CA CYS A 35 5.66 -5.98 1.23
C CYS A 35 4.69 -7.12 1.61
N VAL A 36 3.94 -7.66 0.64
CA VAL A 36 3.01 -8.76 0.87
C VAL A 36 3.77 -10.07 1.05
N VAL A 37 4.74 -10.35 0.16
CA VAL A 37 5.58 -11.55 0.24
C VAL A 37 6.43 -11.55 1.52
N ALA A 38 6.93 -10.38 1.94
CA ALA A 38 7.73 -10.25 3.15
C ALA A 38 6.92 -10.42 4.45
N CYS A 39 5.58 -10.41 4.42
CA CYS A 39 4.76 -10.44 5.63
C CYS A 39 4.63 -11.87 6.18
N PRO A 40 5.27 -12.21 7.32
CA PRO A 40 5.28 -13.59 7.82
C PRO A 40 3.94 -14.02 8.44
N THR A 41 3.13 -13.06 8.90
CA THR A 41 1.84 -13.31 9.55
C THR A 41 0.68 -13.40 8.58
N GLY A 42 0.89 -13.10 7.29
CA GLY A 42 -0.20 -13.01 6.31
C GLY A 42 -1.20 -11.90 6.58
N ALA A 43 -0.78 -10.82 7.27
CA ALA A 43 -1.64 -9.68 7.56
C ALA A 43 -1.98 -8.87 6.29
N LEU A 44 -1.06 -8.84 5.32
CA LEU A 44 -1.20 -8.16 4.05
C LEU A 44 -1.65 -9.14 2.95
N PHE A 45 -2.44 -8.65 2.02
CA PHE A 45 -2.78 -9.35 0.78
C PHE A 45 -3.08 -8.33 -0.31
N VAL A 46 -2.95 -8.73 -1.58
CA VAL A 46 -3.42 -7.94 -2.72
C VAL A 46 -4.72 -8.54 -3.23
N GLY A 47 -5.64 -7.68 -3.62
CA GLY A 47 -6.91 -8.05 -4.20
C GLY A 47 -7.71 -6.83 -4.63
N THR A 48 -8.85 -7.09 -5.25
CA THR A 48 -9.78 -6.03 -5.63
C THR A 48 -10.50 -5.47 -4.40
N LYS A 49 -11.21 -4.35 -4.60
CA LYS A 49 -12.05 -3.76 -3.58
C LYS A 49 -13.12 -4.75 -3.09
N GLU A 50 -13.74 -5.48 -4.00
CA GLU A 50 -14.79 -6.47 -3.68
C GLU A 50 -14.23 -7.60 -2.82
N GLU A 51 -13.04 -8.11 -3.16
CA GLU A 51 -12.35 -9.13 -2.38
C GLU A 51 -11.98 -8.63 -0.97
N PHE A 52 -11.54 -7.38 -0.86
CA PHE A 52 -11.25 -6.75 0.42
C PHE A 52 -12.50 -6.62 1.30
N GLU A 53 -13.60 -6.14 0.74
CA GLU A 53 -14.87 -6.02 1.44
C GLU A 53 -15.38 -7.37 1.94
N LYS A 54 -15.27 -8.43 1.10
CA LYS A 54 -15.62 -9.80 1.49
C LYS A 54 -14.77 -10.29 2.67
N LYS A 55 -13.44 -10.14 2.59
CA LYS A 55 -12.53 -10.56 3.68
C LYS A 55 -12.79 -9.80 4.99
N ILE A 56 -13.10 -8.51 4.92
CA ILE A 56 -13.46 -7.71 6.10
C ILE A 56 -14.77 -8.22 6.72
N LYS A 57 -15.80 -8.51 5.92
CA LYS A 57 -17.07 -9.07 6.41
C LYS A 57 -16.86 -10.43 7.09
N GLU A 58 -16.10 -11.32 6.48
CA GLU A 58 -15.77 -12.63 7.05
C GLU A 58 -14.98 -12.52 8.36
N LYS A 59 -13.99 -11.63 8.43
CA LYS A 59 -13.22 -11.38 9.67
C LYS A 59 -14.10 -10.81 10.78
N LYS A 60 -15.04 -9.91 10.46
CA LYS A 60 -15.99 -9.37 11.45
C LYS A 60 -16.98 -10.41 11.94
N ALA A 61 -17.45 -11.31 11.08
CA ALA A 61 -18.39 -12.37 11.47
C ALA A 61 -17.78 -13.43 12.40
N LYS A 62 -16.45 -13.56 12.39
CA LYS A 62 -15.68 -14.48 13.25
C LYS A 62 -15.26 -13.86 14.60
N ARG A 63 -15.50 -12.56 14.80
CA ARG A 63 -15.20 -11.82 16.03
C ARG A 63 -16.44 -11.77 16.92
#